data_AF-A0A4S4CHT9-F1
#
_entry.id   AF-A0A4S4CHT9-F1
#
_cell.length_a   1.000
_cell.length_b   1.000
_cell.length_c   1.000
_cell.angle_alpha   90.00
_cell.angle_beta   90.00
_cell.angle_gamma   90.00
#
_symmetry.space_group_name_H-M   'P 1'
#
loop_
_entity.id
_entity.type
_entity.pdbx_description
1 polymer ?
#
loop_
_entity_poly.entity_id
_entity_poly.type
_entity_poly.pdbx_seq_one_letter_code
_entity_poly.pdbx_strand_id
1 'polypeptide(L)'
;MANEAEHSPLNRTEGFALVLTLLFTGIVLLIVVSTAASLATGTRQGGANERRAYQAMLVAESGINTLPRRAGEYVRTVPYTGSSTTEMQTWLTGFKTYIQNNSPVTGNTLTLTALTGSTFNASSKGSTGLAVKIIAQDYLLNDRILPPALRPRSAVTSLPAISANGSATVSADTANGGPVTTVATAASLPANVASTTVTVTDASGLRVGDYVQMGTSTFKVTGISGNVLNITRVPGTSSSAQTMAKNSNVNLLISAVAASYASVTTSMDIKLSDARDYLVGETVGIAGGSATITALNLSTNVATITWNSGKPSTLPEGTQVLRDVAALRSAGTITPKSNKLDAYTGTVNGVTTNDCATATTCRGQNDPLLTPTGTSANFTQMMLGLSDQELNDLVPLYSGSYPIPSGGIVRINGANFDNAVKNSNFTGVLIVDGDINSSLNGNTTLNGFIYVRGSTIKFVNGNFTLNGALAVRGSSASTSTDITGNLTVNYSAVGLRTAFLNSAGSKELDTLAGTWRQQ
;
A
#
# COMPACT_ATOMS: atom_id res chain seq x y z
N MET A 1 -107.74 75.95 -0.57
CA MET A 1 -108.25 75.11 -1.68
C MET A 1 -107.04 74.33 -2.20
N ALA A 2 -106.69 73.21 -1.57
CA ALA A 2 -107.18 71.84 -1.83
C ALA A 2 -106.66 71.29 -3.17
N ASN A 3 -105.69 70.36 -3.12
CA ASN A 3 -105.93 68.94 -3.40
C ASN A 3 -104.67 68.06 -3.28
N GLU A 4 -104.85 66.95 -2.58
CA GLU A 4 -104.03 65.73 -2.58
C GLU A 4 -104.21 64.93 -3.88
N ALA A 5 -103.19 64.12 -4.24
CA ALA A 5 -103.30 62.80 -4.89
C ALA A 5 -101.91 62.13 -4.83
N GLU A 6 -101.66 61.22 -3.90
CA GLU A 6 -101.90 59.75 -3.94
C GLU A 6 -100.74 58.96 -4.56
N HIS A 7 -100.07 58.18 -3.70
CA HIS A 7 -99.00 57.23 -3.98
C HIS A 7 -99.58 55.89 -4.46
N SER A 8 -98.90 55.25 -5.42
CA SER A 8 -99.11 53.84 -5.78
C SER A 8 -97.90 53.00 -5.33
N PRO A 9 -98.06 51.86 -4.61
CA PRO A 9 -96.94 51.07 -4.10
C PRO A 9 -96.74 49.80 -4.94
N LEU A 10 -95.63 49.73 -5.69
CA LEU A 10 -95.08 48.47 -6.21
C LEU A 10 -93.55 48.57 -6.24
N ASN A 11 -92.89 47.44 -5.93
CA ASN A 11 -91.43 47.16 -5.97
C ASN A 11 -90.57 47.40 -4.71
N ARG A 12 -90.91 46.80 -3.57
CA ARG A 12 -89.96 46.64 -2.43
C ARG A 12 -89.27 45.27 -2.34
N THR A 13 -89.75 44.24 -3.04
CA THR A 13 -89.22 42.87 -2.95
C THR A 13 -88.07 42.57 -3.93
N GLU A 14 -88.03 43.20 -5.10
CA GLU A 14 -86.97 42.98 -6.11
C GLU A 14 -85.62 43.61 -5.71
N GLY A 15 -85.65 44.78 -5.06
CA GLY A 15 -84.43 45.46 -4.60
C GLY A 15 -83.72 44.71 -3.46
N PHE A 16 -84.46 44.04 -2.58
CA PHE A 16 -83.88 43.27 -1.48
C PHE A 16 -83.21 41.98 -1.98
N ALA A 17 -83.82 41.30 -2.95
CA ALA A 17 -83.24 40.09 -3.56
C ALA A 17 -81.92 40.39 -4.30
N LEU A 18 -81.84 41.53 -5.02
CA LEU A 18 -80.62 41.96 -5.70
C LEU A 18 -79.49 42.24 -4.70
N VAL A 19 -79.79 42.97 -3.60
CA VAL A 19 -78.81 43.28 -2.55
C VAL A 19 -78.33 42.01 -1.85
N LEU A 20 -79.24 41.08 -1.52
CA LEU A 20 -78.88 39.82 -0.89
C LEU A 20 -78.00 38.96 -1.81
N THR A 21 -78.33 38.92 -3.11
CA THR A 21 -77.57 38.16 -4.12
C THR A 21 -76.19 38.76 -4.33
N LEU A 22 -76.06 40.09 -4.42
CA LEU A 22 -74.76 40.78 -4.51
C LEU A 22 -73.90 40.54 -3.27
N LEU A 23 -74.52 40.56 -2.08
CA LEU A 23 -73.82 40.37 -0.81
C LEU A 23 -73.36 38.92 -0.63
N PHE A 24 -74.21 37.94 -0.96
CA PHE A 24 -73.83 36.52 -0.98
C PHE A 24 -72.75 36.24 -2.03
N THR A 25 -72.89 36.81 -3.23
CA THR A 25 -71.87 36.66 -4.28
C THR A 25 -70.55 37.26 -3.83
N GLY A 26 -70.56 38.45 -3.20
CA GLY A 26 -69.38 39.09 -2.64
C GLY A 26 -68.69 38.27 -1.54
N ILE A 27 -69.47 37.68 -0.63
CA ILE A 27 -68.95 36.79 0.43
C ILE A 27 -68.35 35.53 -0.18
N VAL A 28 -69.04 34.88 -1.13
CA VAL A 28 -68.54 33.67 -1.81
C VAL A 28 -67.24 33.98 -2.57
N LEU A 29 -67.16 35.12 -3.26
CA LEU A 29 -65.96 35.55 -3.97
C LEU A 29 -64.80 35.80 -3.00
N LEU A 30 -65.04 36.45 -1.86
CA LEU A 30 -64.04 36.66 -0.81
C LEU A 30 -63.52 35.33 -0.23
N ILE A 31 -64.41 34.38 0.03
CA ILE A 31 -64.03 33.05 0.52
C ILE A 31 -63.18 32.33 -0.53
N VAL A 32 -63.59 32.32 -1.80
CA VAL A 32 -62.85 31.67 -2.90
C VAL A 32 -61.48 32.31 -3.10
N VAL A 33 -61.39 33.65 -3.09
CA VAL A 33 -60.12 34.38 -3.22
C VAL A 33 -59.19 34.10 -2.03
N SER A 34 -59.71 34.09 -0.80
CA SER A 34 -58.88 33.79 0.39
C SER A 34 -58.38 32.35 0.39
N THR A 35 -59.23 31.40 -0.04
CA THR A 35 -58.88 29.98 -0.11
C THR A 35 -57.85 29.75 -1.21
N ALA A 36 -58.04 30.33 -2.40
CA ALA A 36 -57.09 30.26 -3.51
C ALA A 36 -55.75 30.92 -3.16
N ALA A 37 -55.76 32.08 -2.48
CA ALA A 37 -54.55 32.75 -2.02
C ALA A 37 -53.80 31.92 -0.97
N SER A 38 -54.52 31.27 -0.04
CA SER A 38 -53.94 30.38 0.98
C SER A 38 -53.34 29.12 0.36
N LEU A 39 -54.00 28.51 -0.62
CA LEU A 39 -53.49 27.34 -1.35
C LEU A 39 -52.28 27.72 -2.24
N ALA A 40 -52.31 28.87 -2.91
CA ALA A 40 -51.21 29.35 -3.74
C ALA A 40 -49.97 29.74 -2.90
N THR A 41 -50.18 30.31 -1.71
CA THR A 41 -49.08 30.60 -0.78
C THR A 41 -48.54 29.32 -0.13
N GLY A 42 -49.40 28.39 0.26
CA GLY A 42 -49.00 27.08 0.80
C GLY A 42 -48.19 26.24 -0.19
N THR A 43 -48.60 26.18 -1.47
CA THR A 43 -47.86 25.44 -2.51
C THR A 43 -46.50 26.09 -2.84
N ARG A 44 -46.44 27.43 -2.89
CA ARG A 44 -45.17 28.16 -3.08
C ARG A 44 -44.22 28.00 -1.88
N GLN A 45 -44.74 27.97 -0.65
CA GLN A 45 -43.96 27.70 0.54
C GLN A 45 -43.46 26.24 0.59
N GLY A 46 -44.29 25.27 0.17
CA GLY A 46 -43.89 23.87 0.01
C GLY A 46 -42.67 23.72 -0.90
N GLY A 47 -42.74 24.24 -2.13
CA GLY A 47 -41.60 24.18 -3.07
C GLY A 47 -40.36 24.96 -2.62
N ALA A 48 -40.53 26.09 -1.91
CA ALA A 48 -39.41 26.83 -1.34
C ALA A 48 -38.74 26.08 -0.17
N ASN A 49 -39.52 25.39 0.66
CA ASN A 49 -39.01 24.60 1.78
C ASN A 49 -38.30 23.33 1.29
N GLU A 50 -38.84 22.64 0.29
CA GLU A 50 -38.20 21.50 -0.36
C GLU A 50 -36.88 21.89 -1.01
N ARG A 51 -36.84 23.01 -1.74
CA ARG A 51 -35.60 23.52 -2.34
C ARG A 51 -34.53 23.83 -1.29
N ARG A 52 -34.93 24.46 -0.17
CA ARG A 52 -34.02 24.74 0.95
C ARG A 52 -33.53 23.45 1.64
N ALA A 53 -34.40 22.47 1.81
CA ALA A 53 -34.03 21.17 2.37
C ALA A 53 -33.05 20.41 1.47
N TYR A 54 -33.25 20.44 0.15
CA TYR A 54 -32.32 19.86 -0.82
C TYR A 54 -30.97 20.59 -0.83
N GLN A 55 -30.98 21.93 -0.78
CA GLN A 55 -29.75 22.73 -0.66
C GLN A 55 -28.99 22.41 0.63
N ALA A 56 -29.69 22.30 1.77
CA ALA A 56 -29.08 21.91 3.04
C ALA A 56 -28.49 20.48 2.97
N MET A 57 -29.13 19.55 2.26
CA MET A 57 -28.62 18.20 2.03
C MET A 57 -27.34 18.22 1.19
N LEU A 58 -27.30 18.95 0.08
CA LEU A 58 -26.10 19.07 -0.76
C LEU A 58 -24.90 19.65 0.01
N VAL A 59 -25.15 20.63 0.89
CA VAL A 59 -24.11 21.20 1.77
C VAL A 59 -23.58 20.15 2.76
N ALA A 60 -24.47 19.35 3.36
CA ALA A 60 -24.09 18.25 4.24
C ALA A 60 -23.28 17.17 3.49
N GLU A 61 -23.71 16.82 2.28
CA GLU A 61 -23.08 15.77 1.47
C GLU A 61 -21.69 16.18 1.00
N SER A 62 -21.54 17.43 0.57
CA SER A 62 -20.25 18.02 0.21
C SER A 62 -19.24 17.96 1.37
N GLY A 63 -19.71 18.13 2.61
CA GLY A 63 -18.87 18.02 3.81
C GLY A 63 -18.30 16.63 4.02
N ILE A 64 -19.04 15.58 3.67
CA ILE A 64 -18.64 14.17 3.84
C ILE A 64 -17.85 13.66 2.61
N ASN A 65 -18.32 13.95 1.40
CA ASN A 65 -17.70 13.45 0.16
C ASN A 65 -16.29 14.00 -0.07
N THR A 66 -15.92 15.12 0.59
CA THR A 66 -14.56 15.68 0.50
C THR A 66 -13.59 15.12 1.56
N LEU A 67 -14.07 14.35 2.55
CA LEU A 67 -13.24 13.85 3.64
C LEU A 67 -12.13 12.91 3.18
N PRO A 68 -12.35 11.90 2.31
CA PRO A 68 -11.28 10.99 1.91
C PRO A 68 -10.09 11.74 1.29
N ARG A 69 -10.38 12.69 0.39
CA ARG A 69 -9.34 13.52 -0.25
C ARG A 69 -8.57 14.34 0.77
N ARG A 70 -9.28 15.07 1.65
CA ARG A 70 -8.65 15.94 2.66
C ARG A 70 -7.89 15.15 3.71
N ALA A 71 -8.38 13.97 4.07
CA ALA A 71 -7.68 13.05 4.97
C ALA A 71 -6.37 12.60 4.33
N GLY A 72 -6.41 12.22 3.04
CA GLY A 72 -5.22 11.89 2.27
C GLY A 72 -4.20 13.03 2.17
N GLU A 73 -4.64 14.30 2.15
CA GLU A 73 -3.76 15.47 2.22
C GLU A 73 -3.23 15.71 3.64
N TYR A 74 -4.08 15.58 4.66
CA TYR A 74 -3.72 15.83 6.05
C TYR A 74 -2.74 14.78 6.59
N VAL A 75 -3.00 13.49 6.34
CA VAL A 75 -2.11 12.38 6.73
C VAL A 75 -0.69 12.59 6.17
N ARG A 76 -0.53 13.29 5.04
CA ARG A 76 0.79 13.58 4.49
C ARG A 76 1.65 14.48 5.36
N THR A 77 1.01 15.34 6.15
CA THR A 77 1.72 16.30 7.00
C THR A 77 1.61 15.94 8.47
N VAL A 78 0.56 15.20 8.85
CA VAL A 78 0.28 14.77 10.22
C VAL A 78 -0.16 13.29 10.19
N PRO A 79 0.78 12.34 10.14
CA PRO A 79 0.47 10.91 10.11
C PRO A 79 -0.19 10.47 11.41
N TYR A 80 -1.13 9.51 11.32
CA TYR A 80 -1.74 8.89 12.49
C TYR A 80 -0.94 7.65 12.91
N THR A 81 -0.36 7.70 14.12
CA THR A 81 0.47 6.62 14.69
C THR A 81 -0.17 5.95 15.91
N GLY A 82 -1.39 6.36 16.28
CA GLY A 82 -2.07 5.85 17.47
C GLY A 82 -2.76 4.51 17.25
N SER A 83 -3.16 3.87 18.35
CA SER A 83 -3.94 2.63 18.35
C SER A 83 -5.18 2.70 19.25
N SER A 84 -5.26 3.73 20.11
CA SER A 84 -6.38 3.95 21.02
C SER A 84 -7.42 4.93 20.48
N THR A 85 -8.63 4.85 21.01
CA THR A 85 -9.73 5.77 20.68
C THR A 85 -9.40 7.22 21.05
N THR A 86 -8.64 7.44 22.13
CA THR A 86 -8.19 8.76 22.58
C THR A 86 -7.18 9.39 21.62
N GLU A 87 -6.21 8.61 21.15
CA GLU A 87 -5.26 9.07 20.14
C GLU A 87 -5.96 9.37 18.82
N MET A 88 -6.90 8.52 18.40
CA MET A 88 -7.75 8.78 17.24
C MET A 88 -8.52 10.09 17.40
N GLN A 89 -9.18 10.31 18.55
CA GLN A 89 -9.94 11.54 18.78
C GLN A 89 -9.03 12.79 18.76
N THR A 90 -7.80 12.67 19.26
CA THR A 90 -6.80 13.75 19.20
C THR A 90 -6.43 14.07 17.75
N TRP A 91 -6.14 13.03 16.95
CA TRP A 91 -5.83 13.19 15.52
C TRP A 91 -7.02 13.79 14.75
N LEU A 92 -8.24 13.32 14.99
CA LEU A 92 -9.47 13.86 14.38
C LEU A 92 -9.72 15.32 14.73
N THR A 93 -9.34 15.75 15.94
CA THR A 93 -9.45 17.16 16.35
C THR A 93 -8.52 18.05 15.51
N GLY A 94 -7.28 17.59 15.28
CA GLY A 94 -6.34 18.23 14.36
C GLY A 94 -6.85 18.23 12.92
N PHE A 95 -7.38 17.10 12.44
CA PHE A 95 -7.92 16.97 11.09
C PHE A 95 -9.12 17.89 10.86
N LYS A 96 -10.05 17.98 11.82
CA LYS A 96 -11.18 18.92 11.77
C LYS A 96 -10.70 20.37 11.66
N THR A 97 -9.70 20.75 12.46
CA THR A 97 -9.10 22.09 12.41
C THR A 97 -8.48 22.38 11.03
N TYR A 98 -7.76 21.41 10.47
CA TYR A 98 -7.21 21.51 9.11
C TYR A 98 -8.29 21.73 8.04
N ILE A 99 -9.40 20.98 8.10
CA ILE A 99 -10.52 21.12 7.17
C ILE A 99 -11.13 22.52 7.26
N GLN A 100 -11.37 23.01 8.48
CA GLN A 100 -12.02 24.30 8.74
C GLN A 100 -11.18 25.48 8.24
N ASN A 101 -9.86 25.42 8.41
CA ASN A 101 -8.95 26.47 7.95
C ASN A 101 -8.84 26.56 6.42
N ASN A 102 -8.97 25.42 5.72
CA ASN A 102 -8.76 25.34 4.27
C ASN A 102 -10.04 25.38 3.44
N SER A 103 -11.22 25.40 4.06
CA SER A 103 -12.50 25.54 3.35
C SER A 103 -13.64 25.93 4.28
N PRO A 104 -13.91 27.24 4.45
CA PRO A 104 -15.09 27.69 5.16
C PRO A 104 -16.31 27.51 4.25
N VAL A 105 -16.90 26.32 4.20
CA VAL A 105 -18.23 26.15 3.61
C VAL A 105 -19.24 26.76 4.59
N THR A 106 -19.72 27.96 4.30
CA THR A 106 -20.72 28.66 5.12
C THR A 106 -21.95 27.79 5.29
N GLY A 107 -22.40 27.61 6.54
CA GLY A 107 -23.58 26.80 6.86
C GLY A 107 -23.33 25.29 6.99
N ASN A 108 -22.07 24.82 6.94
CA ASN A 108 -21.69 23.45 7.25
C ASN A 108 -21.05 23.33 8.65
N THR A 109 -21.50 22.38 9.47
CA THR A 109 -20.80 21.97 10.69
C THR A 109 -20.38 20.51 10.59
N LEU A 110 -19.07 20.27 10.59
CA LEU A 110 -18.49 18.92 10.62
C LEU A 110 -18.16 18.51 12.07
N THR A 111 -18.59 17.30 12.43
CA THR A 111 -18.25 16.62 13.69
C THR A 111 -17.57 15.30 13.36
N LEU A 112 -16.41 15.06 13.98
CA LEU A 112 -15.63 13.83 13.84
C LEU A 112 -15.51 13.19 15.22
N THR A 113 -15.96 11.95 15.35
CA THR A 113 -16.02 11.22 16.62
C THR A 113 -15.35 9.87 16.48
N ALA A 114 -14.29 9.63 17.23
CA ALA A 114 -13.60 8.34 17.27
C ALA A 114 -14.58 7.25 17.73
N LEU A 115 -14.51 6.11 17.05
CA LEU A 115 -15.17 4.87 17.44
C LEU A 115 -14.08 3.92 17.99
N THR A 116 -14.20 2.62 17.78
CA THR A 116 -13.22 1.62 18.24
C THR A 116 -12.06 1.45 17.26
N GLY A 117 -10.83 1.36 17.77
CA GLY A 117 -9.64 1.17 16.96
C GLY A 117 -9.42 2.31 15.97
N SER A 118 -9.20 1.98 14.70
CA SER A 118 -8.96 2.96 13.62
C SER A 118 -10.23 3.47 12.94
N THR A 119 -11.41 3.31 13.57
CA THR A 119 -12.68 3.74 12.98
C THR A 119 -13.19 5.04 13.60
N PHE A 120 -13.93 5.83 12.83
CA PHE A 120 -14.60 7.03 13.35
C PHE A 120 -15.87 7.36 12.56
N ASN A 121 -16.78 8.07 13.22
CA ASN A 121 -17.95 8.65 12.59
C ASN A 121 -17.65 10.08 12.15
N ALA A 122 -18.00 10.42 10.90
CA ALA A 122 -18.10 11.80 10.46
C ALA A 122 -19.57 12.17 10.27
N SER A 123 -19.98 13.29 10.86
CA SER A 123 -21.32 13.86 10.74
C SER A 123 -21.21 15.29 10.22
N SER A 124 -21.77 15.56 9.04
CA SER A 124 -21.84 16.89 8.45
C SER A 124 -23.28 17.41 8.51
N LYS A 125 -23.45 18.55 9.16
CA LYS A 125 -24.72 19.28 9.26
C LYS A 125 -24.70 20.44 8.28
N GLY A 126 -25.53 20.37 7.24
CA GLY A 126 -25.77 21.45 6.30
C GLY A 126 -27.00 22.27 6.69
N SER A 127 -26.92 23.59 6.50
CA SER A 127 -28.01 24.52 6.78
C SER A 127 -28.24 25.51 5.64
N THR A 128 -29.50 25.78 5.32
CA THR A 128 -29.89 26.80 4.33
C THR A 128 -31.20 27.47 4.78
N GLY A 129 -31.09 28.69 5.30
CA GLY A 129 -32.19 29.34 6.02
C GLY A 129 -32.55 28.56 7.28
N LEU A 130 -33.82 28.17 7.42
CA LEU A 130 -34.32 27.34 8.53
C LEU A 130 -34.19 25.83 8.27
N ALA A 131 -33.86 25.42 7.04
CA ALA A 131 -33.73 24.00 6.72
C ALA A 131 -32.36 23.48 7.18
N VAL A 132 -32.38 22.33 7.87
CA VAL A 132 -31.21 21.64 8.38
C VAL A 132 -31.27 20.19 7.92
N LYS A 133 -30.14 19.67 7.43
CA LYS A 133 -29.95 18.25 7.13
C LYS A 133 -28.62 17.78 7.68
N ILE A 134 -28.60 16.55 8.18
CA ILE A 134 -27.40 15.92 8.70
C ILE A 134 -27.15 14.65 7.90
N ILE A 135 -25.93 14.49 7.43
CA ILE A 135 -25.46 13.24 6.84
C ILE A 135 -24.36 12.72 7.75
N ALA A 136 -24.35 11.42 7.98
CA ALA A 136 -23.31 10.74 8.71
C ALA A 136 -22.80 9.51 7.96
N GLN A 137 -21.51 9.25 8.09
CA GLN A 137 -20.80 8.15 7.46
C GLN A 137 -19.70 7.68 8.42
N ASP A 138 -19.56 6.38 8.59
CA ASP A 138 -18.44 5.83 9.36
C ASP A 138 -17.28 5.53 8.40
N TYR A 139 -16.08 5.79 8.88
CA TYR A 139 -14.84 5.61 8.14
C TYR A 139 -13.88 4.72 8.91
N LEU A 140 -13.04 4.03 8.16
CA LEU A 140 -11.93 3.24 8.66
C LEU A 140 -10.62 3.83 8.13
N LEU A 141 -9.70 4.08 9.05
CA LEU A 141 -8.36 4.54 8.75
C LEU A 141 -7.43 3.32 8.60
N ASN A 142 -7.19 2.90 7.37
CA ASN A 142 -6.42 1.70 7.03
C ASN A 142 -4.93 2.00 6.89
N ASP A 143 -4.09 1.03 7.24
CA ASP A 143 -2.67 1.06 6.89
C ASP A 143 -2.49 0.95 5.39
N ARG A 144 -1.78 1.90 4.80
CA ARG A 144 -1.22 1.70 3.47
C ARG A 144 0.11 1.00 3.63
N ILE A 145 0.22 -0.20 3.06
CA ILE A 145 1.44 -1.02 3.10
C ILE A 145 2.13 -0.99 1.74
N LEU A 146 3.42 -1.31 1.72
CA LEU A 146 4.10 -1.58 0.45
C LEU A 146 3.46 -2.77 -0.25
N PRO A 147 3.44 -2.79 -1.59
CA PRO A 147 3.13 -4.00 -2.32
C PRO A 147 4.02 -5.13 -1.82
N PRO A 148 3.45 -6.27 -1.45
CA PRO A 148 4.17 -7.28 -0.67
C PRO A 148 5.24 -8.05 -1.49
N ALA A 149 5.33 -7.81 -2.80
CA ALA A 149 6.22 -8.54 -3.69
C ALA A 149 7.70 -8.17 -3.49
N LEU A 150 8.56 -9.18 -3.45
CA LEU A 150 10.00 -9.04 -3.34
C LEU A 150 10.60 -8.82 -4.74
N ARG A 151 10.86 -7.57 -5.10
CA ARG A 151 11.37 -7.24 -6.44
C ARG A 151 12.88 -7.03 -6.58
N PRO A 152 13.65 -6.59 -5.56
CA PRO A 152 15.10 -6.41 -5.70
C PRO A 152 15.81 -7.71 -6.14
N ARG A 153 16.57 -7.63 -7.24
CA ARG A 153 17.34 -8.75 -7.86
C ARG A 153 18.83 -8.70 -7.52
N SER A 154 19.21 -7.88 -6.55
CA SER A 154 20.55 -7.82 -6.01
C SER A 154 20.57 -7.21 -4.63
N ALA A 155 21.69 -7.40 -3.93
CA ALA A 155 22.01 -6.68 -2.70
C ALA A 155 22.13 -5.17 -2.94
N VAL A 156 22.79 -4.77 -4.03
CA VAL A 156 22.83 -3.37 -4.50
C VAL A 156 22.34 -3.29 -5.94
N THR A 157 21.23 -2.60 -6.18
CA THR A 157 20.70 -2.30 -7.51
C THR A 157 20.88 -0.81 -7.80
N SER A 158 21.35 -0.45 -8.99
CA SER A 158 21.60 0.95 -9.35
C SER A 158 21.21 1.25 -10.80
N LEU A 159 20.51 2.35 -11.08
CA LEU A 159 20.48 2.84 -12.47
C LEU A 159 21.82 3.46 -12.88
N PRO A 160 22.47 4.31 -12.07
CA PRO A 160 23.84 4.76 -12.33
C PRO A 160 24.85 3.61 -12.33
N ALA A 161 26.05 3.87 -12.87
CA ALA A 161 27.20 3.00 -12.68
C ALA A 161 27.50 2.79 -11.18
N ILE A 162 28.13 1.67 -10.80
CA ILE A 162 28.51 1.41 -9.41
C ILE A 162 30.02 1.53 -9.26
N SER A 163 30.47 2.41 -8.38
CA SER A 163 31.86 2.47 -7.91
C SER A 163 32.00 1.72 -6.59
N ALA A 164 32.69 0.59 -6.63
CA ALA A 164 32.96 -0.28 -5.48
C ALA A 164 34.47 -0.47 -5.28
N ASN A 165 35.25 0.58 -5.53
CA ASN A 165 36.73 0.58 -5.42
C ASN A 165 37.26 0.62 -3.97
N GLY A 166 36.34 0.61 -2.99
CA GLY A 166 36.62 0.70 -1.57
C GLY A 166 36.65 -0.64 -0.84
N SER A 167 36.29 -0.62 0.46
CA SER A 167 36.35 -1.80 1.34
C SER A 167 35.00 -2.47 1.56
N ALA A 168 34.01 -2.21 0.71
CA ALA A 168 32.69 -2.79 0.84
C ALA A 168 32.69 -4.32 0.68
N THR A 169 31.76 -4.97 1.37
CA THR A 169 31.44 -6.39 1.24
C THR A 169 29.96 -6.53 0.96
N VAL A 170 29.59 -7.23 -0.11
CA VAL A 170 28.22 -7.32 -0.58
C VAL A 170 27.93 -8.77 -0.94
N SER A 171 27.03 -9.40 -0.19
CA SER A 171 26.66 -10.80 -0.36
C SER A 171 25.17 -10.95 -0.65
N ALA A 172 24.83 -11.92 -1.48
CA ALA A 172 23.45 -12.34 -1.73
C ALA A 172 23.29 -13.86 -1.61
N ASP A 173 23.85 -14.41 -0.54
CA ASP A 173 23.88 -15.85 -0.28
C ASP A 173 22.51 -16.37 0.19
N THR A 174 21.67 -15.51 0.79
CA THR A 174 20.31 -15.87 1.25
C THR A 174 19.23 -15.33 0.32
N ALA A 175 19.37 -15.64 -0.97
CA ALA A 175 18.58 -15.04 -2.06
C ALA A 175 17.20 -15.67 -2.32
N ASN A 176 17.01 -16.96 -1.99
CA ASN A 176 15.90 -17.74 -2.54
C ASN A 176 15.00 -18.40 -1.47
N GLY A 177 15.32 -18.20 -0.21
CA GLY A 177 14.62 -18.81 0.91
C GLY A 177 15.45 -18.78 2.16
N GLY A 178 14.91 -19.36 3.23
CA GLY A 178 15.59 -19.47 4.51
C GLY A 178 14.62 -19.44 5.68
N PRO A 179 15.13 -19.51 6.92
CA PRO A 179 14.30 -19.47 8.12
C PRO A 179 13.52 -18.16 8.18
N VAL A 180 12.19 -18.24 8.20
CA VAL A 180 11.30 -17.08 8.39
C VAL A 180 10.77 -17.01 9.82
N THR A 181 10.62 -18.17 10.46
CA THR A 181 10.16 -18.28 11.84
C THR A 181 10.57 -19.63 12.40
N THR A 182 10.18 -19.91 13.64
CA THR A 182 10.40 -21.19 14.30
C THR A 182 9.09 -21.75 14.85
N VAL A 183 9.05 -23.07 15.01
CA VAL A 183 7.93 -23.78 15.63
C VAL A 183 7.88 -23.42 17.12
N ALA A 184 6.79 -22.81 17.58
CA ALA A 184 6.65 -22.38 18.98
C ALA A 184 6.33 -23.54 19.92
N THR A 185 5.54 -24.50 19.44
CA THR A 185 5.11 -25.71 20.18
C THR A 185 5.30 -26.92 19.30
N ALA A 186 5.81 -28.02 19.85
CA ALA A 186 6.04 -29.24 19.09
C ALA A 186 4.77 -29.68 18.34
N ALA A 187 4.94 -30.06 17.07
CA ALA A 187 3.82 -30.33 16.17
C ALA A 187 4.01 -31.64 15.42
N SER A 188 2.92 -32.39 15.21
CA SER A 188 2.90 -33.57 14.36
C SER A 188 2.40 -33.19 12.98
N LEU A 189 3.22 -33.42 11.96
CA LEU A 189 2.94 -33.12 10.56
C LEU A 189 2.47 -34.40 9.84
N PRO A 190 1.38 -34.31 9.05
CA PRO A 190 0.77 -35.48 8.43
C PRO A 190 1.66 -36.10 7.34
N ALA A 191 1.53 -37.43 7.17
CA ALA A 191 2.16 -38.20 6.11
C ALA A 191 1.48 -38.05 4.74
N ASN A 192 0.22 -37.59 4.70
CA ASN A 192 -0.55 -37.47 3.47
C ASN A 192 -0.84 -36.00 3.15
N VAL A 193 -1.41 -35.77 1.96
CA VAL A 193 -1.95 -34.46 1.53
C VAL A 193 -3.17 -34.15 2.41
N ALA A 194 -2.90 -33.72 3.64
CA ALA A 194 -3.88 -33.38 4.65
C ALA A 194 -3.55 -32.01 5.23
N SER A 195 -4.60 -31.30 5.64
CA SER A 195 -4.46 -30.03 6.32
C SER A 195 -4.18 -30.26 7.81
N THR A 196 -3.28 -29.45 8.39
CA THR A 196 -3.00 -29.44 9.82
C THR A 196 -2.70 -28.00 10.27
N THR A 197 -2.53 -27.80 11.57
CA THR A 197 -2.14 -26.53 12.16
C THR A 197 -0.76 -26.61 12.80
N VAL A 198 0.01 -25.52 12.69
CA VAL A 198 1.30 -25.37 13.36
C VAL A 198 1.34 -24.01 14.04
N THR A 199 1.68 -23.98 15.33
CA THR A 199 1.91 -22.73 16.04
C THR A 199 3.37 -22.34 15.87
N VAL A 200 3.62 -21.14 15.36
CA VAL A 200 4.95 -20.56 15.15
C VAL A 200 5.22 -19.42 16.14
N THR A 201 6.47 -18.99 16.23
CA THR A 201 6.87 -17.89 17.13
C THR A 201 6.38 -16.54 16.62
N ASP A 202 6.49 -16.32 15.31
CA ASP A 202 6.04 -15.11 14.61
C ASP A 202 5.59 -15.47 13.19
N ALA A 203 4.37 -15.13 12.80
CA ALA A 203 3.85 -15.35 11.46
C ALA A 203 3.95 -14.12 10.53
N SER A 204 4.50 -13.00 11.01
CA SER A 204 4.50 -11.71 10.31
C SER A 204 5.21 -11.72 8.94
N GLY A 205 6.18 -12.63 8.75
CA GLY A 205 6.88 -12.82 7.48
C GLY A 205 6.16 -13.70 6.44
N LEU A 206 4.95 -14.19 6.73
CA LEU A 206 4.22 -15.17 5.92
C LEU A 206 2.88 -14.64 5.40
N ARG A 207 2.44 -15.17 4.26
CA ARG A 207 1.10 -14.97 3.68
C ARG A 207 0.43 -16.29 3.35
N VAL A 208 -0.90 -16.25 3.23
CA VAL A 208 -1.66 -17.31 2.59
C VAL A 208 -1.20 -17.48 1.13
N GLY A 209 -0.96 -18.71 0.72
CA GLY A 209 -0.40 -19.07 -0.59
C GLY A 209 1.12 -19.27 -0.59
N ASP A 210 1.83 -18.86 0.47
CA ASP A 210 3.27 -19.10 0.60
C ASP A 210 3.56 -20.60 0.79
N TYR A 211 4.76 -21.03 0.38
CA TYR A 211 5.25 -22.39 0.58
C TYR A 211 6.36 -22.38 1.63
N VAL A 212 6.25 -23.27 2.60
CA VAL A 212 7.23 -23.42 3.68
C VAL A 212 7.76 -24.84 3.73
N GLN A 213 9.05 -24.97 4.02
CA GLN A 213 9.70 -26.24 4.26
C GLN A 213 9.90 -26.42 5.78
N MET A 214 9.42 -27.55 6.28
CA MET A 214 9.58 -27.99 7.67
C MET A 214 10.11 -29.43 7.64
N GLY A 215 11.31 -29.63 8.21
CA GLY A 215 12.03 -30.90 8.03
C GLY A 215 12.34 -31.13 6.55
N THR A 216 11.91 -32.25 6.00
CA THR A 216 12.12 -32.61 4.59
C THR A 216 10.87 -32.44 3.72
N SER A 217 9.82 -31.83 4.28
CA SER A 217 8.51 -31.73 3.63
C SER A 217 8.17 -30.28 3.32
N THR A 218 7.51 -30.06 2.18
CA THR A 218 6.98 -28.75 1.79
C THR A 218 5.49 -28.69 2.06
N PHE A 219 5.06 -27.56 2.62
CA PHE A 219 3.67 -27.28 2.94
C PHE A 219 3.26 -25.95 2.32
N LYS A 220 2.02 -25.88 1.88
CA LYS A 220 1.37 -24.64 1.45
C LYS A 220 0.63 -24.03 2.64
N VAL A 221 0.83 -22.75 2.89
CA VAL A 221 0.08 -22.00 3.89
C VAL A 221 -1.30 -21.69 3.32
N THR A 222 -2.35 -22.26 3.93
CA THR A 222 -3.74 -22.10 3.51
C THR A 222 -4.52 -21.12 4.39
N GLY A 223 -3.99 -20.77 5.55
CA GLY A 223 -4.56 -19.77 6.44
C GLY A 223 -3.58 -19.33 7.53
N ILE A 224 -3.76 -18.12 8.05
CA ILE A 224 -2.97 -17.58 9.16
C ILE A 224 -3.95 -16.94 10.15
N SER A 225 -3.85 -17.30 11.43
CA SER A 225 -4.63 -16.71 12.52
C SER A 225 -3.71 -16.44 13.70
N GLY A 226 -3.34 -15.17 13.89
CA GLY A 226 -2.24 -14.80 14.79
C GLY A 226 -0.97 -15.55 14.40
N ASN A 227 -0.39 -16.29 15.34
CA ASN A 227 0.80 -17.12 15.10
C ASN A 227 0.47 -18.60 14.81
N VAL A 228 -0.77 -18.93 14.45
CA VAL A 228 -1.18 -20.27 14.04
C VAL A 228 -1.31 -20.32 12.53
N LEU A 229 -0.55 -21.22 11.90
CA LEU A 229 -0.59 -21.48 10.47
C LEU A 229 -1.49 -22.68 10.20
N ASN A 230 -2.48 -22.50 9.32
CA ASN A 230 -3.15 -23.60 8.65
C ASN A 230 -2.32 -23.96 7.42
N ILE A 231 -1.92 -25.22 7.32
CA ILE A 231 -1.03 -25.69 6.27
C ILE A 231 -1.56 -26.96 5.63
N THR A 232 -1.27 -27.16 4.35
CA THR A 232 -1.58 -28.39 3.63
C THR A 232 -0.30 -28.93 3.01
N ARG A 233 -0.04 -30.23 3.17
CA ARG A 233 1.15 -30.86 2.60
C ARG A 233 1.11 -30.84 1.07
N VAL A 234 2.23 -30.49 0.44
CA VAL A 234 2.35 -30.54 -1.02
C VAL A 234 2.66 -31.98 -1.48
N PRO A 235 1.93 -32.52 -2.48
CA PRO A 235 2.16 -33.86 -3.01
C PRO A 235 3.60 -34.06 -3.51
N GLY A 236 4.14 -35.29 -3.38
CA GLY A 236 5.47 -35.64 -3.90
C GLY A 236 6.66 -35.23 -3.02
N THR A 237 6.42 -34.55 -1.90
CA THR A 237 7.41 -34.40 -0.82
C THR A 237 7.41 -35.65 0.07
N SER A 238 8.48 -35.89 0.87
CA SER A 238 8.72 -37.10 1.70
C SER A 238 7.44 -37.82 2.15
N SER A 239 7.30 -39.15 2.06
CA SER A 239 6.04 -39.83 2.37
C SER A 239 5.77 -40.11 3.86
N SER A 240 6.65 -39.68 4.77
CA SER A 240 6.55 -40.01 6.20
C SER A 240 5.91 -38.88 7.01
N ALA A 241 5.17 -39.24 8.07
CA ALA A 241 4.78 -38.30 9.11
C ALA A 241 6.03 -37.78 9.82
N GLN A 242 6.02 -36.52 10.25
CA GLN A 242 7.18 -35.88 10.87
C GLN A 242 6.77 -35.21 12.17
N THR A 243 7.60 -35.31 13.20
CA THR A 243 7.42 -34.53 14.42
C THR A 243 8.40 -33.36 14.37
N MET A 244 7.87 -32.15 14.45
CA MET A 244 8.67 -30.94 14.57
C MET A 244 8.87 -30.63 16.05
N ALA A 245 10.12 -30.58 16.49
CA ALA A 245 10.44 -30.12 17.83
C ALA A 245 10.19 -28.61 17.95
N LYS A 246 9.95 -28.13 19.18
CA LYS A 246 9.98 -26.70 19.48
C LYS A 246 11.31 -26.09 18.99
N ASN A 247 11.26 -24.86 18.49
CA ASN A 247 12.36 -24.10 17.90
C ASN A 247 12.90 -24.65 16.58
N SER A 248 12.27 -25.67 15.98
CA SER A 248 12.64 -26.09 14.63
C SER A 248 12.36 -24.98 13.62
N ASN A 249 13.25 -24.80 12.65
CA ASN A 249 13.09 -23.77 11.62
C ASN A 249 11.88 -24.07 10.72
N VAL A 250 11.14 -23.01 10.41
CA VAL A 250 10.18 -22.97 9.32
C VAL A 250 10.85 -22.15 8.22
N ASN A 251 11.22 -22.80 7.13
CA ASN A 251 11.93 -22.14 6.04
C ASN A 251 10.93 -21.68 4.98
N LEU A 252 10.93 -20.39 4.63
CA LEU A 252 10.15 -19.88 3.51
C LEU A 252 10.84 -20.23 2.19
N LEU A 253 10.07 -20.77 1.25
CA LEU A 253 10.42 -20.77 -0.16
C LEU A 253 9.90 -19.47 -0.74
N ILE A 254 10.80 -18.53 -1.08
CA ILE A 254 10.41 -17.19 -1.55
C ILE A 254 9.46 -17.28 -2.74
N SER A 255 9.74 -18.21 -3.65
CA SER A 255 8.85 -18.54 -4.73
C SER A 255 8.85 -20.02 -5.05
N ALA A 256 7.69 -20.52 -5.45
CA ALA A 256 7.49 -21.90 -5.86
C ALA A 256 6.44 -21.99 -6.97
N VAL A 257 6.50 -23.10 -7.70
CA VAL A 257 5.46 -23.49 -8.67
C VAL A 257 4.20 -23.85 -7.89
N ALA A 258 3.09 -23.19 -8.19
CA ALA A 258 1.84 -23.29 -7.45
C ALA A 258 0.81 -24.25 -8.06
N ALA A 259 1.22 -25.07 -9.04
CA ALA A 259 0.44 -26.13 -9.67
C ALA A 259 1.37 -27.24 -10.18
N SER A 260 0.84 -28.45 -10.36
CA SER A 260 1.61 -29.56 -10.92
C SER A 260 1.42 -29.65 -12.44
N TYR A 261 2.51 -29.92 -13.16
CA TYR A 261 2.53 -30.09 -14.61
C TYR A 261 3.09 -31.46 -14.97
N ALA A 262 2.26 -32.31 -15.57
CA ALA A 262 2.63 -33.66 -15.99
C ALA A 262 3.51 -33.68 -17.26
N SER A 263 3.55 -32.58 -18.00
CA SER A 263 4.42 -32.42 -19.17
C SER A 263 4.90 -30.97 -19.26
N VAL A 264 6.16 -30.80 -19.68
CA VAL A 264 6.82 -29.50 -19.77
C VAL A 264 7.26 -29.27 -21.22
N THR A 265 6.76 -28.20 -21.83
CA THR A 265 7.13 -27.77 -23.20
C THR A 265 8.23 -26.70 -23.16
N THR A 266 8.83 -26.39 -24.31
CA THR A 266 9.93 -25.40 -24.39
C THR A 266 9.49 -24.01 -23.96
N SER A 267 8.27 -23.62 -24.30
CA SER A 267 7.59 -22.43 -23.79
C SER A 267 6.26 -22.86 -23.19
N MET A 268 5.95 -22.37 -21.99
CA MET A 268 4.71 -22.73 -21.28
C MET A 268 4.33 -21.71 -20.21
N ASP A 269 3.06 -21.76 -19.82
CA ASP A 269 2.53 -21.02 -18.68
C ASP A 269 2.66 -21.85 -17.39
N ILE A 270 3.31 -21.26 -16.39
CA ILE A 270 3.41 -21.81 -15.04
C ILE A 270 2.73 -20.89 -14.03
N LYS A 271 2.04 -21.48 -13.06
CA LYS A 271 1.49 -20.76 -11.92
C LYS A 271 2.56 -20.62 -10.86
N LEU A 272 2.78 -19.40 -10.39
CA LEU A 272 3.73 -19.07 -9.34
C LEU A 272 3.01 -18.77 -8.02
N SER A 273 3.72 -18.86 -6.89
CA SER A 273 3.20 -18.43 -5.59
C SER A 273 2.87 -16.94 -5.57
N ASP A 274 3.72 -16.09 -6.17
CA ASP A 274 3.45 -14.69 -6.44
C ASP A 274 4.18 -14.25 -7.72
N ALA A 275 3.43 -13.95 -8.78
CA ALA A 275 4.04 -13.55 -10.05
C ALA A 275 4.64 -12.13 -10.00
N ARG A 276 4.27 -11.31 -9.00
CA ARG A 276 4.74 -9.92 -8.86
C ARG A 276 6.19 -9.83 -8.38
N ASP A 277 6.78 -10.93 -7.91
CA ASP A 277 8.18 -11.00 -7.49
C ASP A 277 9.16 -10.94 -8.68
N TYR A 278 8.65 -11.07 -9.91
CA TYR A 278 9.44 -11.22 -11.12
C TYR A 278 9.27 -10.08 -12.10
N LEU A 279 10.24 -9.98 -13.02
CA LEU A 279 10.17 -9.10 -14.18
C LEU A 279 10.19 -9.90 -15.48
N VAL A 280 9.54 -9.37 -16.52
CA VAL A 280 9.67 -9.92 -17.87
C VAL A 280 11.12 -9.75 -18.33
N GLY A 281 11.68 -10.82 -18.89
CA GLY A 281 13.08 -10.96 -19.29
C GLY A 281 13.99 -11.48 -18.18
N GLU A 282 13.49 -11.72 -16.96
CA GLU A 282 14.28 -12.30 -15.87
C GLU A 282 14.56 -13.79 -16.11
N THR A 283 15.79 -14.21 -15.84
CA THR A 283 16.20 -15.63 -15.85
C THR A 283 16.04 -16.24 -14.46
N VAL A 284 15.42 -17.42 -14.42
CA VAL A 284 15.16 -18.19 -13.20
C VAL A 284 15.66 -19.63 -13.35
N GLY A 285 16.04 -20.23 -12.23
CA GLY A 285 16.35 -21.65 -12.09
C GLY A 285 15.15 -22.42 -11.55
N ILE A 286 14.79 -23.53 -12.19
CA ILE A 286 13.64 -24.35 -11.79
C ILE A 286 14.00 -25.82 -12.00
N ALA A 287 13.95 -26.62 -10.93
CA ALA A 287 14.28 -28.06 -10.97
C ALA A 287 15.63 -28.38 -11.66
N GLY A 288 16.64 -27.53 -11.46
CA GLY A 288 17.96 -27.67 -12.07
C GLY A 288 18.07 -27.12 -13.50
N GLY A 289 16.96 -26.82 -14.17
CA GLY A 289 16.94 -26.13 -15.47
C GLY A 289 16.97 -24.60 -15.34
N SER A 290 17.25 -23.92 -16.45
CA SER A 290 17.20 -22.46 -16.57
C SER A 290 16.09 -22.05 -17.52
N ALA A 291 15.29 -21.05 -17.15
CA ALA A 291 14.23 -20.50 -17.97
C ALA A 291 14.18 -18.97 -17.90
N THR A 292 13.68 -18.33 -18.94
CA THR A 292 13.44 -16.89 -19.03
C THR A 292 11.96 -16.60 -18.93
N ILE A 293 11.56 -15.64 -18.10
CA ILE A 293 10.18 -15.17 -18.01
C ILE A 293 9.88 -14.28 -19.21
N THR A 294 8.90 -14.63 -20.03
CA THR A 294 8.56 -13.91 -21.27
C THR A 294 7.26 -13.12 -21.14
N ALA A 295 6.37 -13.49 -20.22
CA ALA A 295 5.18 -12.72 -19.88
C ALA A 295 4.72 -12.99 -18.45
N LEU A 296 3.96 -12.05 -17.87
CA LEU A 296 3.40 -12.15 -16.53
C LEU A 296 1.93 -11.74 -16.54
N ASN A 297 1.07 -12.59 -15.97
CA ASN A 297 -0.31 -12.27 -15.63
C ASN A 297 -0.44 -12.18 -14.10
N LEU A 298 -0.43 -10.95 -13.60
CA LEU A 298 -0.45 -10.64 -12.17
C LEU A 298 -1.80 -10.95 -11.51
N SER A 299 -2.90 -11.03 -12.27
CA SER A 299 -4.23 -11.32 -11.73
C SER A 299 -4.42 -12.80 -11.40
N THR A 300 -3.74 -13.68 -12.12
CA THR A 300 -3.84 -15.15 -11.97
C THR A 300 -2.58 -15.78 -11.38
N ASN A 301 -1.53 -14.98 -11.13
CA ASN A 301 -0.18 -15.41 -10.77
C ASN A 301 0.42 -16.41 -11.78
N VAL A 302 0.20 -16.18 -13.07
CA VAL A 302 0.76 -17.01 -14.14
C VAL A 302 1.93 -16.29 -14.79
N ALA A 303 3.03 -17.00 -15.00
CA ALA A 303 4.17 -16.56 -15.78
C ALA A 303 4.33 -17.44 -17.00
N THR A 304 4.49 -16.84 -18.18
CA THR A 304 4.95 -17.55 -19.36
C THR A 304 6.47 -17.62 -19.29
N ILE A 305 7.02 -18.83 -19.40
CA ILE A 305 8.46 -19.07 -19.37
C ILE A 305 8.92 -19.74 -20.66
N THR A 306 10.17 -19.51 -21.04
CA THR A 306 10.87 -20.24 -22.09
C THR A 306 12.14 -20.85 -21.53
N TRP A 307 12.30 -22.17 -21.65
CA TRP A 307 13.48 -22.87 -21.14
C TRP A 307 14.71 -22.58 -21.99
N ASN A 308 15.77 -22.13 -21.34
CA ASN A 308 17.08 -21.89 -21.93
C ASN A 308 17.92 -23.17 -21.95
N SER A 309 17.86 -23.97 -20.88
CA SER A 309 18.60 -25.24 -20.73
C SER A 309 18.01 -26.10 -19.62
N GLY A 310 18.33 -27.41 -19.62
CA GLY A 310 18.00 -28.31 -18.50
C GLY A 310 16.51 -28.50 -18.22
N LYS A 311 15.65 -28.36 -19.24
CA LYS A 311 14.19 -28.50 -19.12
C LYS A 311 13.81 -29.86 -18.48
N PRO A 312 13.07 -29.88 -17.36
CA PRO A 312 12.59 -31.13 -16.75
C PRO A 312 11.46 -31.76 -17.58
N SER A 313 11.13 -33.03 -17.32
CA SER A 313 10.00 -33.72 -17.95
C SER A 313 8.66 -33.41 -17.29
N THR A 314 8.67 -33.20 -15.97
CA THR A 314 7.52 -32.87 -15.13
C THR A 314 7.89 -31.74 -14.19
N LEU A 315 6.89 -31.01 -13.69
CA LEU A 315 7.10 -29.93 -12.74
C LEU A 315 6.06 -30.01 -11.62
N PRO A 316 6.40 -30.64 -10.47
CA PRO A 316 5.49 -30.74 -9.33
C PRO A 316 5.18 -29.38 -8.67
N GLU A 317 4.00 -29.26 -8.06
CA GLU A 317 3.69 -28.15 -7.15
C GLU A 317 4.72 -28.11 -6.00
N GLY A 318 5.04 -26.92 -5.51
CA GLY A 318 6.03 -26.71 -4.45
C GLY A 318 7.49 -26.78 -4.92
N THR A 319 7.75 -27.04 -6.21
CA THR A 319 9.09 -26.90 -6.78
C THR A 319 9.55 -25.45 -6.64
N GLN A 320 10.69 -25.22 -5.99
CA GLN A 320 11.22 -23.88 -5.78
C GLN A 320 11.63 -23.23 -7.11
N VAL A 321 11.32 -21.94 -7.25
CA VAL A 321 11.77 -21.11 -8.36
C VAL A 321 12.89 -20.20 -7.87
N LEU A 322 14.10 -20.49 -8.29
CA LEU A 322 15.33 -19.83 -7.87
C LEU A 322 15.60 -18.62 -8.75
N ARG A 323 15.68 -17.43 -8.15
CA ARG A 323 16.09 -16.20 -8.82
C ARG A 323 17.61 -16.12 -8.91
N ASP A 324 18.08 -15.52 -10.00
CA ASP A 324 19.44 -15.01 -10.10
C ASP A 324 19.55 -13.68 -9.35
N VAL A 325 20.16 -13.73 -8.17
CA VAL A 325 20.35 -12.56 -7.32
C VAL A 325 21.83 -12.22 -7.28
N ALA A 326 22.19 -11.05 -7.81
CA ALA A 326 23.56 -10.57 -7.87
C ALA A 326 23.98 -9.86 -6.57
N ALA A 327 25.28 -9.73 -6.33
CA ALA A 327 25.77 -8.79 -5.33
C ALA A 327 25.50 -7.36 -5.81
N LEU A 328 25.96 -7.06 -7.03
CA LEU A 328 25.88 -5.74 -7.64
C LEU A 328 25.16 -5.84 -8.99
N ARG A 329 24.14 -5.01 -9.22
CA ARG A 329 23.40 -4.95 -10.48
C ARG A 329 23.21 -3.49 -10.89
N SER A 330 23.67 -3.12 -12.08
CA SER A 330 23.67 -1.75 -12.57
C SER A 330 23.19 -1.65 -14.02
N ALA A 331 22.49 -0.57 -14.36
CA ALA A 331 22.21 -0.26 -15.77
C ALA A 331 23.48 0.22 -16.52
N GLY A 332 24.51 0.66 -15.77
CA GLY A 332 25.82 1.04 -16.28
C GLY A 332 26.94 0.08 -15.87
N THR A 333 28.17 0.59 -15.87
CA THR A 333 29.38 -0.16 -15.51
C THR A 333 29.48 -0.41 -14.01
N ILE A 334 30.21 -1.47 -13.62
CA ILE A 334 30.51 -1.78 -12.22
C ILE A 334 32.04 -1.85 -12.08
N THR A 335 32.59 -1.05 -11.18
CA THR A 335 34.04 -0.97 -10.94
C THR A 335 34.37 -1.44 -9.52
N PRO A 336 34.53 -2.75 -9.29
CA PRO A 336 34.96 -3.28 -8.00
C PRO A 336 36.46 -3.09 -7.78
N LYS A 337 36.87 -3.12 -6.51
CA LYS A 337 38.28 -3.13 -6.15
C LYS A 337 38.94 -4.45 -6.54
N SER A 338 40.00 -4.39 -7.34
CA SER A 338 40.64 -5.56 -7.99
C SER A 338 41.12 -6.64 -7.02
N ASN A 339 41.51 -6.28 -5.79
CA ASN A 339 41.96 -7.23 -4.76
C ASN A 339 40.88 -7.64 -3.75
N LYS A 340 39.60 -7.38 -4.06
CA LYS A 340 38.43 -7.68 -3.22
C LYS A 340 37.26 -8.26 -4.03
N LEU A 341 37.54 -8.94 -5.14
CA LEU A 341 36.48 -9.50 -6.00
C LEU A 341 35.66 -10.59 -5.29
N ASP A 342 36.27 -11.31 -4.35
CA ASP A 342 35.68 -12.31 -3.47
C ASP A 342 34.71 -11.72 -2.43
N ALA A 343 34.76 -10.41 -2.19
CA ALA A 343 33.84 -9.72 -1.29
C ALA A 343 32.46 -9.47 -1.92
N TYR A 344 32.27 -9.83 -3.20
CA TYR A 344 31.03 -9.66 -3.95
C TYR A 344 30.48 -11.03 -4.36
N THR A 345 29.53 -11.57 -3.60
CA THR A 345 28.93 -12.90 -3.86
C THR A 345 27.46 -12.79 -4.21
N GLY A 346 27.04 -13.53 -5.24
CA GLY A 346 25.65 -13.65 -5.67
C GLY A 346 25.22 -15.10 -5.76
N THR A 347 23.92 -15.33 -5.99
CA THR A 347 23.35 -16.67 -6.14
C THR A 347 22.83 -16.87 -7.56
N VAL A 348 23.26 -17.96 -8.21
CA VAL A 348 22.76 -18.40 -9.52
C VAL A 348 22.27 -19.83 -9.40
N ASN A 349 21.01 -20.08 -9.74
CA ASN A 349 20.38 -21.40 -9.65
C ASN A 349 20.59 -22.07 -8.27
N GLY A 350 20.53 -21.27 -7.19
CA GLY A 350 20.70 -21.75 -5.82
C GLY A 350 22.15 -21.96 -5.36
N VAL A 351 23.14 -21.67 -6.21
CA VAL A 351 24.57 -21.78 -5.89
C VAL A 351 25.17 -20.40 -5.69
N THR A 352 25.85 -20.20 -4.56
CA THR A 352 26.64 -18.99 -4.30
C THR A 352 27.91 -18.98 -5.15
N THR A 353 28.14 -17.87 -5.85
CA THR A 353 29.29 -17.66 -6.74
C THR A 353 29.80 -16.24 -6.63
N ASN A 354 31.09 -16.02 -6.90
CA ASN A 354 31.64 -14.67 -7.06
C ASN A 354 30.92 -13.94 -8.19
N ASP A 355 30.46 -12.73 -7.90
CA ASP A 355 29.64 -11.92 -8.81
C ASP A 355 30.50 -11.14 -9.82
N CYS A 356 31.74 -10.81 -9.42
CA CYS A 356 32.74 -10.15 -10.26
C CYS A 356 33.92 -11.08 -10.55
N ALA A 357 34.09 -11.46 -11.82
CA ALA A 357 35.19 -12.30 -12.26
C ALA A 357 36.50 -11.52 -12.40
N THR A 358 36.41 -10.23 -12.75
CA THR A 358 37.54 -9.31 -12.88
C THR A 358 37.16 -7.93 -12.35
N ALA A 359 38.13 -7.01 -12.30
CA ALA A 359 37.89 -5.61 -11.94
C ALA A 359 37.03 -4.81 -12.95
N THR A 360 36.65 -5.42 -14.07
CA THR A 360 35.87 -4.79 -15.14
C THR A 360 34.70 -5.65 -15.63
N THR A 361 34.51 -6.84 -15.05
CA THR A 361 33.52 -7.81 -15.51
C THR A 361 32.77 -8.37 -14.30
N CYS A 362 31.59 -7.80 -14.04
CA CYS A 362 30.63 -8.29 -13.05
C CYS A 362 29.34 -8.77 -13.73
N ARG A 363 28.69 -9.81 -13.19
CA ARG A 363 27.48 -10.42 -13.76
C ARG A 363 26.34 -9.42 -13.94
N GLY A 364 26.12 -8.55 -12.95
CA GLY A 364 25.03 -7.57 -12.98
C GLY A 364 25.34 -6.26 -13.71
N GLN A 365 26.46 -6.16 -14.42
CA GLN A 365 26.82 -4.96 -15.18
C GLN A 365 25.97 -4.81 -16.45
N ASN A 366 25.61 -3.57 -16.82
CA ASN A 366 24.82 -3.25 -18.01
C ASN A 366 23.52 -4.07 -18.12
N ASP A 367 22.79 -4.23 -17.02
CA ASP A 367 21.62 -5.09 -16.97
C ASP A 367 20.51 -4.59 -17.93
N PRO A 368 20.13 -5.41 -18.94
CA PRO A 368 19.14 -5.05 -19.96
C PRO A 368 17.71 -4.96 -19.42
N LEU A 369 17.42 -5.34 -18.18
CA LEU A 369 16.12 -5.07 -17.57
C LEU A 369 16.09 -3.69 -16.90
N LEU A 370 17.25 -3.08 -16.64
CA LEU A 370 17.35 -1.73 -16.11
C LEU A 370 17.47 -0.65 -17.23
N THR A 371 17.85 -1.03 -18.46
CA THR A 371 18.25 -0.09 -19.53
C THR A 371 17.19 0.32 -20.58
N PRO A 372 16.30 -0.55 -21.11
CA PRO A 372 15.42 -0.21 -22.24
C PRO A 372 14.01 0.25 -21.85
N THR A 373 13.61 0.12 -20.58
CA THR A 373 12.35 0.68 -20.04
C THR A 373 12.61 1.78 -18.99
N GLY A 374 13.85 2.00 -18.56
CA GLY A 374 14.18 2.78 -17.36
C GLY A 374 14.29 4.29 -17.56
N THR A 375 13.15 4.99 -17.64
CA THR A 375 13.12 6.34 -17.06
C THR A 375 13.19 6.22 -15.53
N SER A 376 13.62 7.27 -14.82
CA SER A 376 13.62 7.30 -13.36
C SER A 376 12.26 6.91 -12.74
N ALA A 377 11.15 7.21 -13.43
CA ALA A 377 9.80 6.85 -13.01
C ALA A 377 9.53 5.32 -12.98
N ASN A 378 10.14 4.55 -13.89
CA ASN A 378 9.92 3.10 -13.99
C ASN A 378 10.77 2.32 -12.97
N PHE A 379 11.85 2.90 -12.45
CA PHE A 379 12.68 2.24 -11.44
C PHE A 379 11.98 2.12 -10.08
N THR A 380 11.19 3.12 -9.68
CA THR A 380 10.34 3.03 -8.48
C THR A 380 9.35 1.87 -8.60
N GLN A 381 8.72 1.74 -9.76
CA GLN A 381 7.78 0.66 -10.03
C GLN A 381 8.48 -0.70 -10.04
N MET A 382 9.68 -0.80 -10.59
CA MET A 382 10.46 -2.03 -10.58
C MET A 382 10.89 -2.44 -9.16
N MET A 383 11.29 -1.50 -8.29
CA MET A 383 11.81 -1.84 -6.96
C MET A 383 10.70 -2.03 -5.93
N LEU A 384 9.63 -1.22 -5.98
CA LEU A 384 8.59 -1.14 -4.97
C LEU A 384 7.20 -1.50 -5.49
N GLY A 385 7.00 -1.59 -6.81
CA GLY A 385 5.69 -1.86 -7.42
C GLY A 385 4.75 -0.66 -7.45
N LEU A 386 5.28 0.53 -7.18
CA LEU A 386 4.53 1.78 -7.10
C LEU A 386 5.13 2.79 -8.06
N SER A 387 4.29 3.62 -8.66
CA SER A 387 4.74 4.87 -9.28
C SER A 387 5.32 5.81 -8.23
N ASP A 388 6.07 6.82 -8.66
CA ASP A 388 6.58 7.86 -7.76
C ASP A 388 5.46 8.60 -7.02
N GLN A 389 4.32 8.81 -7.68
CA GLN A 389 3.18 9.47 -7.07
C GLN A 389 2.56 8.58 -5.99
N GLU A 390 2.33 7.30 -6.28
CA GLU A 390 1.80 6.35 -5.28
C GLU A 390 2.75 6.22 -4.09
N LEU A 391 4.07 6.19 -4.32
CA LEU A 391 5.05 6.19 -3.23
C LEU A 391 5.00 7.48 -2.41
N ASN A 392 4.83 8.64 -3.06
CA ASN A 392 4.70 9.92 -2.35
C ASN A 392 3.45 10.01 -1.49
N ASP A 393 2.37 9.37 -1.95
CA ASP A 393 1.08 9.29 -1.27
C ASP A 393 1.13 8.26 -0.13
N LEU A 394 1.88 7.17 -0.32
CA LEU A 394 2.12 6.13 0.67
C LEU A 394 3.04 6.62 1.79
N VAL A 395 4.12 7.34 1.48
CA VAL A 395 5.10 7.75 2.48
C VAL A 395 5.42 9.22 2.29
N PRO A 396 4.86 10.10 3.13
CA PRO A 396 5.13 11.51 3.06
C PRO A 396 6.57 11.82 3.50
N LEU A 397 7.14 12.90 2.96
CA LEU A 397 8.49 13.33 3.32
C LEU A 397 8.49 13.85 4.76
N TYR A 398 9.35 13.30 5.61
CA TYR A 398 9.46 13.69 7.00
C TYR A 398 10.11 15.08 7.14
N SER A 399 9.51 15.95 7.95
CA SER A 399 9.92 17.35 8.13
C SER A 399 10.36 17.74 9.55
N GLY A 400 10.37 16.80 10.50
CA GLY A 400 10.75 17.02 11.91
C GLY A 400 11.96 16.18 12.37
N SER A 401 11.99 15.81 13.66
CA SER A 401 12.98 14.89 14.24
C SER A 401 12.86 13.48 13.65
N TYR A 402 13.86 13.04 12.89
CA TYR A 402 13.80 11.79 12.12
C TYR A 402 13.54 10.56 13.01
N PRO A 403 12.42 9.84 12.82
CA PRO A 403 12.14 8.63 13.55
C PRO A 403 13.07 7.54 13.01
N ILE A 404 13.68 6.80 13.93
CA ILE A 404 14.39 5.57 13.59
C ILE A 404 13.34 4.55 13.12
N PRO A 405 13.40 4.03 11.88
CA PRO A 405 12.40 3.09 11.38
C PRO A 405 12.34 1.84 12.27
N SER A 406 11.26 1.65 13.03
CA SER A 406 11.05 0.46 13.84
C SER A 406 9.83 -0.30 13.30
N GLY A 407 10.04 -1.01 12.20
CA GLY A 407 9.01 -1.81 11.53
C GLY A 407 8.08 -1.00 10.62
N GLY A 408 8.47 0.21 10.19
CA GLY A 408 7.68 1.06 9.30
C GLY A 408 8.45 1.56 8.08
N ILE A 409 7.77 2.30 7.22
CA ILE A 409 8.40 3.02 6.11
C ILE A 409 8.67 4.47 6.51
N VAL A 410 9.91 4.92 6.36
CA VAL A 410 10.30 6.32 6.62
C VAL A 410 10.85 6.93 5.35
N ARG A 411 10.47 8.18 5.06
CA ARG A 411 10.98 8.93 3.92
C ARG A 411 11.66 10.22 4.39
N ILE A 412 12.91 10.42 4.00
CA ILE A 412 13.73 11.58 4.38
C ILE A 412 14.36 12.25 3.16
N ASN A 413 14.87 13.47 3.33
CA ASN A 413 15.72 14.10 2.34
C ASN A 413 17.16 13.56 2.45
N GLY A 414 17.86 13.40 1.32
CA GLY A 414 19.25 12.94 1.25
C GLY A 414 20.24 13.79 2.04
N ALA A 415 19.98 15.11 2.16
CA ALA A 415 20.76 16.01 3.01
C ALA A 415 20.73 15.63 4.50
N ASN A 416 19.69 14.88 4.92
CA ASN A 416 19.48 14.48 6.31
C ASN A 416 19.88 13.03 6.59
N PHE A 417 20.40 12.31 5.60
CA PHE A 417 20.69 10.88 5.70
C PHE A 417 21.56 10.54 6.92
N ASP A 418 22.75 11.15 7.04
CA ASP A 418 23.65 10.90 8.18
C ASP A 418 22.98 11.20 9.52
N ASN A 419 22.32 12.36 9.65
CA ASN A 419 21.64 12.74 10.90
C ASN A 419 20.49 11.82 11.28
N ALA A 420 19.79 11.25 10.29
CA ALA A 420 18.65 10.38 10.52
C ALA A 420 19.05 8.96 10.95
N VAL A 421 20.22 8.47 10.51
CA VAL A 421 20.56 7.04 10.66
C VAL A 421 21.84 6.77 11.44
N LYS A 422 22.73 7.75 11.66
CA LYS A 422 24.00 7.52 12.36
C LYS A 422 23.79 6.90 13.74
N ASN A 423 24.67 5.95 14.07
CA ASN A 423 24.71 5.27 15.37
C ASN A 423 23.37 4.63 15.79
N SER A 424 22.59 4.16 14.80
CA SER A 424 21.25 3.61 15.03
C SER A 424 21.14 2.16 14.56
N ASN A 425 20.26 1.39 15.22
CA ASN A 425 19.89 0.04 14.80
C ASN A 425 18.39 0.01 14.53
N PHE A 426 17.99 -0.39 13.33
CA PHE A 426 16.61 -0.20 12.91
C PHE A 426 16.14 -1.20 11.85
N THR A 427 14.83 -1.32 11.68
CA THR A 427 14.19 -2.32 10.81
C THR A 427 13.08 -1.68 9.99
N GLY A 428 13.00 -2.02 8.70
CA GLY A 428 11.93 -1.54 7.83
C GLY A 428 12.45 -0.98 6.52
N VAL A 429 11.76 0.02 5.99
CA VAL A 429 12.07 0.59 4.67
C VAL A 429 12.41 2.07 4.79
N LEU A 430 13.56 2.46 4.27
CA LEU A 430 14.02 3.85 4.23
C LEU A 430 14.00 4.36 2.79
N ILE A 431 13.20 5.40 2.54
CA ILE A 431 13.16 6.13 1.27
C ILE A 431 13.97 7.42 1.45
N VAL A 432 14.91 7.69 0.54
CA VAL A 432 15.77 8.87 0.60
C VAL A 432 15.57 9.69 -0.67
N ASP A 433 15.11 10.92 -0.52
CA ASP A 433 14.84 11.83 -1.63
C ASP A 433 16.00 12.79 -1.89
N GLY A 434 16.48 12.81 -3.13
CA GLY A 434 17.64 13.61 -3.51
C GLY A 434 18.96 12.91 -3.20
N ASP A 435 20.06 13.62 -3.45
CA ASP A 435 21.40 13.05 -3.39
C ASP A 435 21.88 12.93 -1.93
N ILE A 436 22.56 11.81 -1.64
CA ILE A 436 23.27 11.61 -0.38
C ILE A 436 24.68 12.19 -0.56
N ASN A 437 24.85 13.40 -0.02
CA ASN A 437 26.11 14.17 -0.11
C ASN A 437 26.94 14.10 1.18
N SER A 438 26.35 13.61 2.26
CA SER A 438 27.04 13.37 3.54
C SER A 438 27.51 11.93 3.62
N SER A 439 28.75 11.71 4.06
CA SER A 439 29.21 10.38 4.44
C SER A 439 28.64 10.01 5.81
N LEU A 440 28.06 8.81 5.93
CA LEU A 440 27.66 8.29 7.23
C LEU A 440 28.90 8.10 8.13
N ASN A 441 28.95 8.78 9.28
CA ASN A 441 30.08 8.76 10.22
C ASN A 441 29.69 8.12 11.56
N GLY A 442 29.35 6.83 11.54
CA GLY A 442 28.95 6.08 12.74
C GLY A 442 28.86 4.58 12.52
N ASN A 443 28.42 3.84 13.54
CA ASN A 443 28.15 2.40 13.48
C ASN A 443 26.64 2.17 13.38
N THR A 444 26.14 1.77 12.22
CA THR A 444 24.69 1.70 11.97
C THR A 444 24.32 0.36 11.36
N THR A 445 23.22 -0.23 11.85
CA THR A 445 22.65 -1.47 11.29
C THR A 445 21.21 -1.24 10.85
N LEU A 446 20.91 -1.60 9.60
CA LEU A 446 19.55 -1.62 9.07
C LEU A 446 19.18 -3.06 8.70
N ASN A 447 18.01 -3.53 9.14
CA ASN A 447 17.40 -4.76 8.65
C ASN A 447 16.21 -4.42 7.74
N GLY A 448 16.34 -4.62 6.43
CA GLY A 448 15.31 -4.22 5.46
C GLY A 448 15.86 -3.51 4.22
N PHE A 449 15.19 -2.45 3.77
CA PHE A 449 15.41 -1.90 2.44
C PHE A 449 15.73 -0.41 2.46
N ILE A 450 16.67 0.02 1.61
CA ILE A 450 16.94 1.44 1.34
C ILE A 450 16.67 1.73 -0.13
N TYR A 451 15.84 2.73 -0.38
CA TYR A 451 15.56 3.23 -1.72
C TYR A 451 15.98 4.69 -1.85
N VAL A 452 16.99 4.97 -2.66
CA VAL A 452 17.53 6.32 -2.88
C VAL A 452 17.02 6.88 -4.20
N ARG A 453 16.20 7.93 -4.14
CA ARG A 453 15.68 8.72 -5.28
C ARG A 453 16.61 9.89 -5.62
N GLY A 454 17.89 9.58 -5.71
CA GLY A 454 18.99 10.46 -6.07
C GLY A 454 20.25 9.63 -6.20
N SER A 455 21.40 10.27 -6.20
CA SER A 455 22.70 9.64 -6.29
C SER A 455 23.36 9.47 -4.93
N THR A 456 24.34 8.58 -4.84
CA THR A 456 25.17 8.40 -3.64
C THR A 456 26.58 8.85 -3.98
N ILE A 457 26.89 10.13 -3.72
CA ILE A 457 28.21 10.69 -4.08
C ILE A 457 29.27 10.21 -3.06
N LYS A 458 28.86 10.05 -1.79
CA LYS A 458 29.65 9.41 -0.73
C LYS A 458 28.70 8.73 0.24
N PHE A 459 28.61 7.41 0.20
CA PHE A 459 27.61 6.70 1.02
C PHE A 459 28.07 6.53 2.49
N VAL A 460 29.27 5.98 2.72
CA VAL A 460 29.70 5.55 4.06
C VAL A 460 31.17 5.87 4.29
N ASN A 461 31.51 6.47 5.44
CA ASN A 461 32.88 6.57 5.96
C ASN A 461 33.06 5.77 7.27
N GLY A 462 31.99 5.62 8.08
CA GLY A 462 31.92 4.74 9.25
C GLY A 462 31.61 3.29 8.87
N ASN A 463 31.04 2.51 9.80
CA ASN A 463 30.59 1.14 9.51
C ASN A 463 29.08 1.11 9.30
N PHE A 464 28.63 0.68 8.13
CA PHE A 464 27.21 0.50 7.83
C PHE A 464 26.93 -0.95 7.47
N THR A 465 26.06 -1.60 8.23
CA THR A 465 25.55 -2.94 7.90
C THR A 465 24.10 -2.86 7.45
N LEU A 466 23.83 -3.34 6.24
CA LEU A 466 22.50 -3.48 5.68
C LEU A 466 22.16 -4.95 5.50
N ASN A 467 21.32 -5.50 6.37
CA ASN A 467 20.77 -6.84 6.20
C ASN A 467 19.50 -6.74 5.34
N GLY A 468 19.70 -6.70 4.02
CA GLY A 468 18.66 -6.59 3.01
C GLY A 468 19.20 -6.01 1.71
N ALA A 469 18.55 -4.98 1.15
CA ALA A 469 18.90 -4.45 -0.17
C ALA A 469 18.93 -2.92 -0.23
N LEU A 470 19.82 -2.41 -1.09
CA LEU A 470 19.96 -1.01 -1.44
C LEU A 470 19.60 -0.84 -2.92
N ALA A 471 18.72 0.10 -3.22
CA ALA A 471 18.39 0.49 -4.58
C ALA A 471 18.63 1.98 -4.80
N VAL A 472 19.37 2.34 -5.83
CA VAL A 472 19.76 3.73 -6.14
C VAL A 472 19.29 4.10 -7.54
N ARG A 473 18.39 5.09 -7.60
CA ARG A 473 17.83 5.58 -8.86
C ARG A 473 18.77 6.52 -9.61
N GLY A 474 19.65 7.23 -8.89
CA GLY A 474 20.46 8.29 -9.46
C GLY A 474 19.71 9.60 -9.64
N SER A 475 20.48 10.63 -9.98
CA SER A 475 20.04 11.97 -10.36
C SER A 475 20.74 12.37 -11.66
N SER A 476 20.26 13.41 -12.33
CA SER A 476 20.95 13.97 -13.50
C SER A 476 22.33 14.57 -13.15
N ALA A 477 22.62 14.81 -11.86
CA ALA A 477 23.83 15.47 -11.39
C ALA A 477 25.00 14.51 -11.14
N SER A 478 24.75 13.22 -10.92
CA SER A 478 25.80 12.21 -10.73
C SER A 478 25.46 10.93 -11.48
N THR A 479 26.46 10.41 -12.19
CA THR A 479 26.36 9.22 -13.03
C THR A 479 26.82 7.95 -12.32
N SER A 480 27.13 8.03 -11.02
CA SER A 480 27.67 6.92 -10.23
C SER A 480 27.01 6.79 -8.85
N THR A 481 26.90 5.54 -8.41
CA THR A 481 26.57 5.08 -7.06
C THR A 481 27.87 4.67 -6.38
N ASP A 482 28.30 5.44 -5.40
CA ASP A 482 29.55 5.21 -4.68
C ASP A 482 29.31 4.41 -3.40
N ILE A 483 29.84 3.19 -3.34
CA ILE A 483 29.81 2.32 -2.16
C ILE A 483 31.22 2.07 -1.59
N THR A 484 32.12 3.04 -1.68
CA THR A 484 33.55 2.87 -1.39
C THR A 484 33.93 2.85 0.11
N GLY A 485 32.95 2.99 1.01
CA GLY A 485 33.12 2.92 2.45
C GLY A 485 33.26 1.53 3.06
N ASN A 486 33.23 1.44 4.39
CA ASN A 486 33.05 0.18 5.13
C ASN A 486 31.56 -0.20 5.16
N LEU A 487 31.02 -0.43 3.96
CA LEU A 487 29.66 -0.90 3.74
C LEU A 487 29.64 -2.43 3.74
N THR A 488 28.77 -3.02 4.55
CA THR A 488 28.41 -4.43 4.48
C THR A 488 26.95 -4.55 4.08
N VAL A 489 26.66 -5.19 2.95
CA VAL A 489 25.28 -5.51 2.56
C VAL A 489 25.11 -7.02 2.52
N ASN A 490 24.23 -7.55 3.36
CA ASN A 490 23.88 -8.96 3.42
C ASN A 490 22.45 -9.12 2.93
N TYR A 491 22.27 -9.49 1.66
CA TYR A 491 20.93 -9.67 1.10
C TYR A 491 20.25 -10.90 1.70
N SER A 492 19.12 -10.63 2.36
CA SER A 492 18.19 -11.63 2.87
C SER A 492 16.84 -11.44 2.21
N ALA A 493 16.48 -12.37 1.32
CA ALA A 493 15.19 -12.37 0.67
C ALA A 493 14.04 -12.46 1.70
N VAL A 494 14.22 -13.31 2.71
CA VAL A 494 13.25 -13.48 3.80
C VAL A 494 13.19 -12.22 4.67
N GLY A 495 14.34 -11.65 5.05
CA GLY A 495 14.38 -10.40 5.82
C GLY A 495 13.71 -9.24 5.09
N LEU A 496 13.97 -9.09 3.78
CA LEU A 496 13.32 -8.09 2.93
C LEU A 496 11.81 -8.32 2.80
N ARG A 497 11.40 -9.58 2.62
CA ARG A 497 9.98 -9.97 2.54
C ARG A 497 9.24 -9.60 3.83
N THR A 498 9.81 -9.94 4.99
CA THR A 498 9.28 -9.57 6.31
C THR A 498 9.24 -8.05 6.46
N ALA A 499 10.29 -7.33 6.06
CA ALA A 499 10.30 -5.87 6.09
C ALA A 499 9.17 -5.29 5.23
N PHE A 500 8.97 -5.74 3.99
CA PHE A 500 7.90 -5.24 3.11
C PHE A 500 6.49 -5.58 3.59
N LEU A 501 6.29 -6.75 4.19
CA LEU A 501 4.99 -7.15 4.76
C LEU A 501 4.61 -6.33 5.99
N ASN A 502 5.59 -6.03 6.84
CA ASN A 502 5.37 -5.39 8.13
C ASN A 502 5.49 -3.87 8.06
N SER A 503 6.15 -3.33 7.03
CA SER A 503 6.34 -1.90 6.90
C SER A 503 5.07 -1.23 6.37
N ALA A 504 4.30 -0.67 7.30
CA ALA A 504 3.24 0.28 6.99
C ALA A 504 3.81 1.67 6.72
N GLY A 505 3.23 2.36 5.74
CA GLY A 505 3.48 3.76 5.43
C GLY A 505 2.45 4.66 6.11
N SER A 506 1.79 5.50 5.32
CA SER A 506 0.71 6.37 5.73
C SER A 506 -0.60 5.60 5.95
N LYS A 507 -1.61 6.29 6.46
CA LYS A 507 -2.96 5.75 6.55
C LYS A 507 -3.86 6.27 5.41
N GLU A 508 -4.80 5.46 4.96
CA GLU A 508 -5.87 5.85 4.03
C GLU A 508 -7.22 5.83 4.71
N LEU A 509 -8.12 6.72 4.26
CA LEU A 509 -9.46 6.80 4.77
C LEU A 509 -10.45 6.10 3.83
N ASP A 510 -10.98 4.96 4.27
CA ASP A 510 -12.01 4.21 3.56
C ASP A 510 -13.40 4.41 4.18
N THR A 511 -14.44 4.44 3.34
CA THR A 511 -15.82 4.44 3.81
C THR A 511 -16.23 3.03 4.25
N LEU A 512 -16.86 2.93 5.42
CA LEU A 512 -17.48 1.68 5.84
C LEU A 512 -18.83 1.51 5.15
N ALA A 513 -18.93 0.49 4.28
CA ALA A 513 -20.13 0.17 3.54
C ALA A 513 -21.33 -0.05 4.49
N GLY A 514 -22.50 0.47 4.11
CA GLY A 514 -23.74 0.32 4.88
C GLY A 514 -23.88 1.23 6.09
N THR A 515 -22.94 2.16 6.34
CA THR A 515 -23.01 3.10 7.49
C THR A 515 -23.49 4.50 7.12
N TRP A 516 -23.69 4.77 5.82
CA TRP A 516 -24.24 6.03 5.33
C TRP A 516 -25.67 6.24 5.83
N ARG A 517 -25.95 7.41 6.37
CA ARG A 517 -27.28 7.76 6.90
C ARG A 517 -27.58 9.25 6.80
N GLN A 518 -28.84 9.56 6.53
CA GLN A 518 -29.40 10.91 6.50
C GLN A 518 -30.36 11.11 7.68
N GLN A 519 -30.29 12.27 8.33
CA GLN A 519 -31.15 12.69 9.43
C GLN A 519 -31.77 14.07 9.15
#